data_AF-A0A4Q9Y291-F1
#
_entry.id   AF-A0A4Q9Y291-F1
#
_cell.length_a   1.000
_cell.length_b   1.000
_cell.length_c   1.000
_cell.angle_alpha   90.00
_cell.angle_beta   90.00
_cell.angle_gamma   90.00
#
_symmetry.space_group_name_H-M   'P 1'
#
loop_
_entity.id
_entity.type
_entity.pdbx_description
1 polymer ?
#
loop_
_entity_poly.entity_id
_entity_poly.type
_entity_poly.pdbx_seq_one_letter_code
_entity_poly.pdbx_strand_id
1 'polypeptide(L)'
;MHADHFDNQAAFDLLAQPEHQRLLYGALKAAHVTKYHPQFEDCVTVAHLTWLAAYQNYEPELPANLADFRKFAFRRIKWRTVDYLRKQTLRTQSQVKLEHALPIAIDPMADQEIHWQLAALLTELLAQCRPGERIYLTEFFLEEQSVASIMHRHQVSRRTVYNWRTRLLTKAHQLYQQQARN
;
A
#
# COMPACT_ATOMS: atom_id res chain seq x y z
N MET A 1 1.57 32.82 -0.30
CA MET A 1 0.40 33.68 0.00
C MET A 1 -0.14 33.20 1.34
N HIS A 2 0.12 33.92 2.42
CA HIS A 2 -0.40 33.58 3.75
C HIS A 2 -1.92 33.79 3.70
N ALA A 3 -2.69 32.70 3.72
CA ALA A 3 -4.13 32.80 3.96
C ALA A 3 -4.29 33.13 5.45
N ASP A 4 -4.69 34.37 5.74
CA ASP A 4 -4.79 34.88 7.10
C ASP A 4 -5.76 34.02 7.91
N HIS A 5 -5.31 33.59 9.09
CA HIS A 5 -6.10 32.77 10.02
C HIS A 5 -7.46 33.43 10.36
N PHE A 6 -7.51 34.77 10.29
CA PHE A 6 -8.71 35.58 10.52
C PHE A 6 -9.80 35.38 9.46
N ASP A 7 -9.45 35.18 8.18
CA ASP A 7 -10.43 34.96 7.11
C ASP A 7 -11.12 33.60 7.24
N ASN A 8 -10.42 32.62 7.79
CA ASN A 8 -10.98 31.29 8.02
C ASN A 8 -12.03 31.31 9.13
N GLN A 9 -11.77 32.04 10.22
CA GLN A 9 -12.72 32.16 11.32
C GLN A 9 -14.03 32.81 10.85
N ALA A 10 -13.94 33.91 10.09
CA ALA A 10 -15.11 34.58 9.53
C ALA A 10 -15.93 33.66 8.60
N ALA A 11 -15.25 32.85 7.78
CA ALA A 11 -15.91 31.88 6.90
C ALA A 11 -16.68 30.81 7.70
N PHE A 12 -16.11 30.31 8.80
CA PHE A 12 -16.76 29.33 9.67
C PHE A 12 -17.88 29.93 10.51
N ASP A 13 -17.72 31.15 11.01
CA ASP A 13 -18.76 31.87 11.74
C ASP A 13 -19.97 32.12 10.83
N LEU A 14 -19.73 32.48 9.57
CA LEU A 14 -20.78 32.58 8.56
C LEU A 14 -21.45 31.22 8.33
N LEU A 15 -20.67 30.16 8.17
CA LEU A 15 -21.19 28.80 7.96
C LEU A 15 -22.02 28.28 9.14
N ALA A 16 -21.68 28.66 10.38
CA ALA A 16 -22.38 28.24 11.59
C ALA A 16 -23.83 28.74 11.65
N GLN A 17 -24.18 29.75 10.86
CA GLN A 17 -25.55 30.25 10.79
C GLN A 17 -26.52 29.16 10.24
N PRO A 18 -27.72 29.01 10.83
CA PRO A 18 -28.65 27.94 10.46
C PRO A 18 -29.02 27.89 8.97
N GLU A 19 -29.10 29.04 8.31
CA GLU A 19 -29.42 29.13 6.88
C GLU A 19 -28.33 28.52 5.99
N HIS A 20 -27.07 28.73 6.35
CA HIS A 20 -25.91 28.21 5.61
C HIS A 20 -25.69 26.73 5.90
N GLN A 21 -25.96 26.28 7.14
CA GLN A 21 -26.04 24.85 7.45
C GLN A 21 -27.10 24.15 6.60
N ARG A 22 -28.31 24.72 6.50
CA ARG A 22 -29.38 24.16 5.64
C ARG A 22 -28.98 24.13 4.17
N LEU A 23 -28.26 25.14 3.69
CA LEU A 23 -27.72 25.18 2.34
C LEU A 23 -26.69 24.06 2.11
N LEU A 24 -25.76 23.86 3.05
CA LEU A 24 -24.74 22.82 2.97
C LEU A 24 -25.38 21.42 2.90
N TYR A 25 -26.30 21.10 3.83
CA TYR A 25 -27.01 19.81 3.81
C TYR A 25 -27.94 19.69 2.60
N GLY A 26 -28.52 20.79 2.12
CA GLY A 26 -29.28 20.84 0.88
C GLY A 26 -28.44 20.48 -0.34
N ALA A 27 -27.20 20.96 -0.41
CA ALA A 27 -26.25 20.65 -1.47
C ALA A 27 -25.84 19.17 -1.45
N LEU A 28 -25.59 18.62 -0.26
CA LEU A 28 -25.33 17.18 -0.08
C LEU A 28 -26.52 16.33 -0.54
N LYS A 29 -27.75 16.70 -0.14
CA LYS A 29 -28.97 16.02 -0.58
C LYS A 29 -29.13 16.09 -2.11
N ALA A 30 -28.81 17.23 -2.73
CA ALA A 30 -28.83 17.40 -4.18
C ALA A 30 -27.72 16.61 -4.91
N ALA A 31 -26.69 16.14 -4.19
CA ALA A 31 -25.68 15.20 -4.65
C ALA A 31 -26.02 13.73 -4.30
N HIS A 32 -27.26 13.45 -3.88
CA HIS A 32 -27.75 12.14 -3.42
C HIS A 32 -27.07 11.61 -2.14
N VAL A 33 -26.49 12.48 -1.33
CA VAL A 33 -25.92 12.13 -0.03
C VAL A 33 -26.91 12.49 1.07
N THR A 34 -27.49 11.47 1.70
CA THR A 34 -28.37 11.61 2.88
C THR A 34 -27.64 11.14 4.13
N LYS A 35 -28.23 11.36 5.32
CA LYS A 35 -27.65 10.93 6.61
C LYS A 35 -27.31 9.43 6.68
N TYR A 36 -28.01 8.61 5.90
CA TYR A 36 -27.80 7.16 5.85
C TYR A 36 -26.74 6.73 4.83
N HIS A 37 -26.16 7.67 4.08
CA HIS A 37 -25.12 7.37 3.11
C HIS A 37 -23.84 6.92 3.85
N PRO A 38 -23.17 5.83 3.43
CA PRO A 38 -21.97 5.32 4.12
C PRO A 38 -20.83 6.34 4.25
N GLN A 39 -20.76 7.29 3.31
CA GLN A 39 -19.75 8.35 3.29
C GLN A 39 -20.30 9.72 3.74
N PHE A 40 -21.38 9.75 4.51
CA PHE A 40 -22.05 11.00 4.89
C PHE A 40 -21.10 11.96 5.63
N GLU A 41 -20.45 11.51 6.70
CA GLU A 41 -19.55 12.34 7.52
C GLU A 41 -18.35 12.88 6.70
N ASP A 42 -17.78 12.06 5.83
CA ASP A 42 -16.73 12.48 4.90
C ASP A 42 -17.25 13.57 3.95
N CYS A 43 -18.44 13.38 3.38
CA CYS A 43 -19.05 14.35 2.48
C CYS A 43 -19.36 15.67 3.19
N VAL A 44 -19.77 15.61 4.46
CA VAL A 44 -19.95 16.80 5.32
C VAL A 44 -18.63 17.53 5.48
N THR A 45 -17.55 16.82 5.79
CA THR A 45 -16.20 17.41 5.92
C THR A 45 -15.74 18.05 4.61
N VAL A 46 -15.92 17.36 3.48
CA VAL A 46 -15.63 17.88 2.14
C VAL A 46 -16.43 19.15 1.87
N ALA A 47 -17.70 19.19 2.26
CA ALA A 47 -18.55 20.37 2.08
C ALA A 47 -18.06 21.57 2.91
N HIS A 48 -17.63 21.36 4.16
CA HIS A 48 -17.05 22.41 5.00
C HIS A 48 -15.77 23.01 4.38
N LEU A 49 -14.85 22.15 3.93
CA LEU A 49 -13.63 22.60 3.25
C LEU A 49 -13.94 23.32 1.93
N THR A 50 -14.96 22.87 1.22
CA THR A 50 -15.39 23.49 -0.04
C THR A 50 -16.04 24.86 0.21
N TRP A 51 -16.78 25.02 1.31
CA TRP A 51 -17.30 26.31 1.73
C TRP A 51 -16.18 27.29 2.04
N LEU A 52 -15.19 26.87 2.84
CA LEU A 52 -14.03 27.70 3.16
C LEU A 52 -13.30 28.15 1.90
N ALA A 53 -13.01 27.21 0.99
CA ALA A 53 -12.37 27.53 -0.28
C ALA A 53 -13.27 28.42 -1.17
N ALA A 54 -14.59 28.25 -1.14
CA ALA A 54 -15.50 29.11 -1.88
C ALA A 54 -15.46 30.54 -1.34
N TYR A 55 -15.43 30.71 -0.01
CA TYR A 55 -15.35 32.02 0.65
C TYR A 55 -14.05 32.75 0.29
N GLN A 56 -12.90 32.07 0.41
CA GLN A 56 -11.58 32.64 0.10
C GLN A 56 -11.40 33.05 -1.38
N ASN A 57 -12.09 32.35 -2.29
CA ASN A 57 -11.98 32.60 -3.74
C ASN A 57 -13.16 33.41 -4.29
N TYR A 58 -14.01 33.98 -3.44
CA TYR A 58 -15.12 34.80 -3.88
C TYR A 58 -14.66 36.26 -4.01
N GLU A 59 -14.54 36.74 -5.24
CA GLU A 59 -14.06 38.10 -5.54
C GLU A 59 -15.01 39.21 -5.06
N PRO A 60 -16.35 39.08 -5.13
CA PRO A 60 -17.25 40.14 -4.68
C PRO A 60 -17.22 40.32 -3.17
N GLU A 61 -17.24 41.58 -2.72
CA GLU A 61 -17.26 41.90 -1.29
C GLU A 61 -18.51 41.32 -0.60
N LEU A 62 -18.26 40.64 0.52
CA LEU A 62 -19.27 40.18 1.47
C LEU A 62 -19.37 41.21 2.61
N PRO A 63 -20.57 41.51 3.13
CA PRO A 63 -21.82 40.75 3.00
C PRO A 63 -22.78 41.20 1.88
N ALA A 64 -22.45 42.25 1.11
CA ALA A 64 -23.37 42.83 0.11
C ALA A 64 -23.89 41.80 -0.91
N ASN A 65 -23.06 40.82 -1.27
CA ASN A 65 -23.37 39.80 -2.29
C ASN A 65 -23.68 38.41 -1.72
N LEU A 66 -24.15 38.33 -0.46
CA LEU A 66 -24.33 37.06 0.24
C LEU A 66 -25.28 36.09 -0.48
N ALA A 67 -26.33 36.59 -1.14
CA ALA A 67 -27.28 35.75 -1.87
C ALA A 67 -26.64 35.04 -3.07
N ASP A 68 -25.75 35.72 -3.80
CA ASP A 68 -25.06 35.16 -4.95
C ASP A 68 -23.91 34.26 -4.52
N PHE A 69 -23.23 34.61 -3.43
CA PHE A 69 -22.29 33.71 -2.76
C PHE A 69 -22.94 32.40 -2.36
N ARG A 70 -24.13 32.42 -1.74
CA ARG A 70 -24.90 31.21 -1.38
C ARG A 70 -25.14 30.32 -2.60
N LYS A 71 -25.60 30.88 -3.73
CA LYS A 71 -25.80 30.14 -4.98
C LYS A 71 -24.49 29.56 -5.53
N PHE A 72 -23.39 30.30 -5.41
CA PHE A 72 -22.06 29.89 -5.84
C PHE A 72 -21.54 28.73 -4.98
N ALA A 73 -21.56 28.88 -3.66
CA ALA A 73 -21.14 27.88 -2.69
C ALA A 73 -21.96 26.58 -2.83
N PHE A 74 -23.29 26.69 -3.00
CA PHE A 74 -24.17 25.53 -3.22
C PHE A 74 -23.73 24.70 -4.43
N ARG A 75 -23.48 25.36 -5.57
CA ARG A 75 -23.02 24.69 -6.80
C ARG A 75 -21.67 24.01 -6.59
N ARG A 76 -20.71 24.69 -5.96
CA ARG A 76 -19.39 24.13 -5.67
C ARG A 76 -19.44 22.93 -4.73
N ILE A 77 -20.17 23.03 -3.62
CA ILE A 77 -20.33 21.93 -2.67
C ILE A 77 -20.92 20.72 -3.39
N LYS A 78 -22.04 20.88 -4.10
CA LYS A 78 -22.67 19.79 -4.85
C LYS A 78 -21.68 19.10 -5.78
N TRP A 79 -20.97 19.86 -6.63
CA TRP A 79 -20.04 19.27 -7.61
C TRP A 79 -18.86 18.60 -6.92
N ARG A 80 -18.30 19.22 -5.88
CA ARG A 80 -17.17 18.65 -5.16
C ARG A 80 -17.54 17.35 -4.45
N THR A 81 -18.74 17.26 -3.90
CA THR A 81 -19.28 16.02 -3.33
C THR A 81 -19.43 14.93 -4.40
N VAL A 82 -20.00 15.25 -5.57
CA VAL A 82 -20.11 14.28 -6.68
C VAL A 82 -18.74 13.78 -7.12
N ASP A 83 -17.75 14.66 -7.25
CA ASP A 83 -16.39 14.28 -7.65
C ASP A 83 -15.70 13.44 -6.57
N TYR A 84 -15.93 13.72 -5.30
CA TYR A 84 -15.46 12.89 -4.19
C TYR A 84 -16.03 11.46 -4.30
N LEU A 85 -17.35 11.33 -4.45
CA LEU A 85 -18.01 10.03 -4.58
C LEU A 85 -17.50 9.24 -5.80
N ARG A 86 -17.33 9.89 -6.96
CA ARG A 86 -16.75 9.25 -8.15
C ARG A 86 -15.37 8.65 -7.87
N LYS A 87 -14.50 9.40 -7.19
CA LYS A 87 -13.16 8.91 -6.82
C LYS A 87 -13.23 7.73 -5.85
N GLN A 88 -14.16 7.76 -4.89
CA GLN A 88 -14.37 6.65 -3.97
C GLN A 88 -14.89 5.40 -4.69
N THR A 89 -15.87 5.55 -5.58
CA THR A 89 -16.38 4.44 -6.40
C THR A 89 -15.26 3.81 -7.23
N LEU A 90 -14.41 4.61 -7.90
CA LEU A 90 -13.28 4.10 -8.67
C LEU A 90 -12.29 3.30 -7.81
N ARG A 91 -11.98 3.79 -6.60
CA ARG A 91 -11.12 3.06 -5.64
C ARG A 91 -11.74 1.73 -5.24
N THR A 92 -13.03 1.71 -4.89
CA THR A 92 -13.72 0.49 -4.46
C THR A 92 -13.90 -0.51 -5.61
N GLN A 93 -14.10 -0.07 -6.85
CA GLN A 93 -14.20 -0.97 -8.01
C GLN A 93 -12.90 -1.73 -8.29
N SER A 94 -11.74 -1.12 -8.01
CA SER A 94 -10.44 -1.80 -8.11
C SER A 94 -10.14 -2.76 -6.96
N GLN A 95 -10.96 -2.78 -5.91
CA GLN A 95 -10.77 -3.64 -4.74
C GLN A 95 -11.58 -4.93 -4.91
N VAL A 96 -10.90 -6.07 -4.85
CA VAL A 96 -11.56 -7.36 -4.67
C VAL A 96 -11.96 -7.47 -3.20
N LYS A 97 -13.25 -7.71 -2.94
CA LYS A 97 -13.71 -7.96 -1.57
C LYS A 97 -12.96 -9.17 -1.01
N LEU A 98 -12.51 -9.08 0.24
CA LEU A 98 -11.73 -10.14 0.89
C LEU A 98 -12.42 -11.51 0.85
N GLU A 99 -13.75 -11.55 0.91
CA GLU A 99 -14.57 -12.76 0.77
C GLU A 99 -14.46 -13.46 -0.60
N HIS A 100 -14.04 -12.74 -1.64
CA HIS A 100 -13.78 -13.26 -2.99
C HIS A 100 -12.28 -13.36 -3.30
N ALA A 101 -11.41 -12.88 -2.40
CA ALA A 101 -10.00 -13.17 -2.49
C ALA A 101 -9.85 -14.69 -2.23
N LEU A 102 -9.09 -15.39 -3.08
CA LEU A 102 -8.64 -16.73 -2.73
C LEU A 102 -8.07 -16.68 -1.30
N PRO A 103 -8.39 -17.65 -0.43
CA PRO A 103 -7.79 -17.69 0.89
C PRO A 103 -6.27 -17.72 0.69
N ILE A 104 -5.62 -16.58 0.90
CA ILE A 104 -4.19 -16.53 1.10
C ILE A 104 -4.03 -17.13 2.49
N ALA A 105 -3.98 -18.45 2.56
CA ALA A 105 -3.61 -19.17 3.76
C ALA A 105 -2.13 -18.85 4.00
N ILE A 106 -1.88 -17.73 4.66
CA ILE A 106 -0.60 -17.48 5.31
C ILE A 106 -0.66 -18.37 6.55
N ASP A 107 -0.17 -19.59 6.41
CA ASP A 107 0.10 -20.45 7.56
C ASP A 107 1.55 -20.23 7.96
N PRO A 108 1.82 -19.30 8.91
CA PRO A 108 3.18 -19.02 9.35
C PRO A 108 3.86 -20.25 9.95
N MET A 109 3.10 -21.27 10.40
CA MET A 109 3.65 -22.53 10.89
C MET A 109 4.17 -23.37 9.72
N ALA A 110 3.43 -23.47 8.62
CA ALA A 110 3.85 -24.22 7.44
C ALA A 110 5.11 -23.62 6.79
N ASP A 111 5.19 -22.28 6.69
CA ASP A 111 6.39 -21.59 6.19
C ASP A 111 7.61 -21.83 7.11
N GLN A 112 7.38 -21.84 8.43
CA GLN A 112 8.43 -22.10 9.41
C GLN A 112 8.90 -23.57 9.39
N GLU A 113 7.99 -24.53 9.16
CA GLU A 113 8.32 -25.94 8.95
C GLU A 113 9.17 -26.16 7.69
N ILE A 114 8.83 -25.52 6.58
CA ILE A 114 9.63 -25.58 5.34
C ILE A 114 11.04 -25.04 5.59
N HIS A 115 11.17 -23.93 6.32
CA HIS A 115 12.46 -23.37 6.68
C HIS A 115 13.28 -24.30 7.58
N TRP A 116 12.68 -24.96 8.57
CA TRP A 116 13.37 -25.93 9.41
C TRP A 116 13.82 -27.17 8.65
N GLN A 117 12.98 -27.69 7.74
CA GLN A 117 13.34 -28.82 6.87
C GLN A 117 14.52 -28.48 5.96
N LEU A 118 14.51 -27.29 5.35
CA LEU A 118 15.62 -26.80 4.53
C LEU A 118 16.91 -26.66 5.35
N ALA A 119 16.83 -26.09 6.56
CA ALA A 119 17.99 -25.91 7.44
C ALA A 119 18.60 -27.25 7.87
N ALA A 120 17.77 -28.25 8.19
CA ALA A 120 18.23 -29.60 8.50
C ALA A 120 18.94 -30.24 7.30
N LEU A 121 18.35 -30.16 6.11
CA LEU A 121 18.92 -30.64 4.85
C LEU A 121 20.28 -30.01 4.54
N LEU A 122 20.39 -28.69 4.68
CA LEU A 122 21.65 -27.96 4.45
C LEU A 122 22.73 -28.38 5.47
N THR A 123 22.35 -28.62 6.71
CA THR A 123 23.26 -29.09 7.77
C THR A 123 23.80 -30.48 7.48
N GLU A 124 22.93 -31.41 7.08
CA GLU A 124 23.32 -32.77 6.65
C GLU A 124 24.21 -32.75 5.41
N LEU A 125 23.89 -31.90 4.43
CA LEU A 125 24.67 -31.73 3.22
C LEU A 125 26.07 -31.19 3.55
N LEU A 126 26.18 -30.17 4.41
CA LEU A 126 27.46 -29.61 4.85
C LEU A 126 28.36 -30.66 5.51
N ALA A 127 27.78 -31.55 6.33
CA ALA A 127 28.52 -32.63 6.98
C ALA A 127 29.22 -33.55 5.96
N GLN A 128 28.58 -33.81 4.81
CA GLN A 128 29.09 -34.69 3.76
C GLN A 128 29.94 -33.97 2.70
N CYS A 129 29.94 -32.64 2.67
CA CYS A 129 30.65 -31.84 1.68
C CYS A 129 32.17 -31.86 1.91
N ARG A 130 32.91 -32.00 0.81
CA ARG A 130 34.37 -31.78 0.76
C ARG A 130 34.67 -30.28 0.88
N PRO A 131 35.90 -29.87 1.24
CA PRO A 131 36.23 -28.45 1.47
C PRO A 131 35.81 -27.51 0.34
N GLY A 132 36.06 -27.88 -0.93
CA GLY A 132 35.65 -27.08 -2.08
C GLY A 132 34.13 -27.05 -2.32
N GLU A 133 33.42 -28.12 -2.00
CA GLU A 133 31.95 -28.17 -2.07
C GLU A 133 31.33 -27.29 -0.98
N ARG A 134 31.94 -27.26 0.22
CA ARG A 134 31.55 -26.36 1.30
C ARG A 134 31.71 -24.90 0.89
N ILE A 135 32.85 -24.54 0.31
CA ILE A 135 33.08 -23.17 -0.22
C ILE A 135 31.99 -22.80 -1.22
N TYR A 136 31.63 -23.70 -2.15
CA TYR A 136 30.56 -23.43 -3.09
C TYR A 136 29.21 -23.25 -2.37
N LEU A 137 28.88 -24.11 -1.41
CA LEU A 137 27.61 -24.02 -0.69
C LEU A 137 27.52 -22.77 0.19
N THR A 138 28.59 -22.36 0.86
CA THR A 138 28.58 -21.18 1.75
C THR A 138 28.74 -19.89 0.96
N GLU A 139 29.84 -19.75 0.21
CA GLU A 139 30.19 -18.46 -0.38
C GLU A 139 29.32 -18.15 -1.62
N PHE A 140 29.07 -19.13 -2.49
CA PHE A 140 28.24 -18.88 -3.67
C PHE A 140 26.74 -18.91 -3.35
N PHE A 141 26.28 -19.94 -2.62
CA PHE A 141 24.84 -20.17 -2.46
C PHE A 141 24.23 -19.45 -1.25
N LEU A 142 24.92 -19.34 -0.11
CA LEU A 142 24.41 -18.64 1.07
C LEU A 142 24.81 -17.16 1.13
N GLU A 143 26.03 -16.82 0.70
CA GLU A 143 26.57 -15.45 0.75
C GLU A 143 26.50 -14.71 -0.59
N GLU A 144 25.95 -15.34 -1.63
CA GLU A 144 25.74 -14.78 -2.98
C GLU A 144 27.01 -14.21 -3.64
N GLN A 145 28.19 -14.73 -3.28
CA GLN A 145 29.46 -14.31 -3.87
C GLN A 145 29.54 -14.71 -5.34
N SER A 146 30.11 -13.85 -6.18
CA SER A 146 30.34 -14.18 -7.58
C SER A 146 31.40 -15.28 -7.74
N VAL A 147 31.26 -16.10 -8.78
CA VAL A 147 32.27 -17.12 -9.14
C VAL A 147 33.66 -16.51 -9.32
N ALA A 148 33.74 -15.27 -9.84
CA ALA A 148 35.01 -14.56 -9.98
C ALA A 148 35.66 -14.25 -8.62
N SER A 149 34.88 -13.76 -7.65
CA SER A 149 35.34 -13.51 -6.27
C SER A 149 35.92 -14.78 -5.64
N ILE A 150 35.20 -15.89 -5.77
CA ILE A 150 35.60 -17.21 -5.24
C ILE A 150 36.89 -17.71 -5.92
N MET A 151 37.00 -17.57 -7.24
CA MET A 151 38.21 -17.95 -7.99
C MET A 151 39.44 -17.18 -7.50
N HIS A 152 39.31 -15.86 -7.31
CA HIS A 152 40.41 -15.02 -6.86
C HIS A 152 40.80 -15.31 -5.41
N ARG A 153 39.81 -15.43 -4.50
CA ARG A 153 40.03 -15.69 -3.07
C ARG A 153 40.71 -17.04 -2.82
N HIS A 154 40.24 -18.09 -3.50
CA HIS A 154 40.73 -19.46 -3.29
C HIS A 154 41.80 -19.88 -4.31
N GLN A 155 42.20 -18.99 -5.21
CA GLN A 155 43.21 -19.22 -6.26
C GLN A 155 42.90 -20.46 -7.13
N VAL A 156 41.64 -20.63 -7.52
CA VAL A 156 41.18 -21.78 -8.31
C VAL A 156 40.66 -21.36 -9.67
N SER A 157 40.72 -22.29 -10.63
CA SER A 157 40.12 -22.09 -11.94
C SER A 157 38.59 -22.09 -11.86
N ARG A 158 37.94 -21.43 -12.82
CA ARG A 158 36.48 -21.46 -12.99
C ARG A 158 35.93 -22.89 -13.11
N ARG A 159 36.67 -23.75 -13.82
CA ARG A 159 36.33 -25.18 -13.98
C ARG A 159 36.28 -25.90 -12.63
N THR A 160 37.19 -25.58 -11.72
CA THR A 160 37.22 -26.15 -10.36
C THR A 160 35.95 -25.77 -9.59
N VAL A 161 35.54 -24.49 -9.63
CA VAL A 161 34.33 -24.01 -8.96
C VAL A 161 33.07 -24.71 -9.50
N TYR A 162 32.95 -24.87 -10.83
CA TYR A 162 31.84 -25.63 -11.40
C TYR A 162 31.89 -27.12 -11.08
N ASN A 163 33.07 -27.73 -10.98
CA ASN A 163 33.17 -29.12 -10.54
C ASN A 163 32.70 -29.29 -9.08
N TRP A 164 32.94 -28.31 -8.21
CA TRP A 164 32.38 -28.30 -6.85
C TRP A 164 30.86 -28.26 -6.89
N ARG A 165 30.26 -27.40 -7.71
CA ARG A 165 28.80 -27.36 -7.95
C ARG A 165 28.27 -28.73 -8.36
N THR A 166 28.86 -29.36 -9.38
CA THR A 166 28.36 -30.64 -9.90
C THR A 166 28.39 -31.72 -8.82
N ARG A 167 29.48 -31.83 -8.07
CA ARG A 167 29.60 -32.83 -6.98
C ARG A 167 28.65 -32.54 -5.82
N LEU A 168 28.51 -31.27 -5.45
CA LEU A 168 27.55 -30.81 -4.44
C LEU A 168 26.12 -31.19 -4.83
N LEU A 169 25.72 -30.94 -6.08
CA LEU A 169 24.40 -31.29 -6.60
C LEU A 169 24.16 -32.80 -6.59
N THR A 170 25.15 -33.63 -6.94
CA THR A 170 25.03 -35.09 -6.85
C THR A 170 24.73 -35.54 -5.42
N LYS A 171 25.43 -34.97 -4.42
CA LYS A 171 25.19 -35.29 -3.00
C LYS A 171 23.84 -34.80 -2.51
N ALA A 172 23.44 -33.59 -2.88
CA ALA A 172 22.13 -33.05 -2.55
C ALA A 172 21.00 -33.93 -3.12
N HIS A 173 21.14 -34.40 -4.36
CA HIS A 173 20.17 -35.32 -4.97
C HIS A 173 20.09 -36.66 -4.23
N GLN A 174 21.23 -37.22 -3.83
CA GLN A 174 21.27 -38.47 -3.07
C GLN A 174 20.60 -38.32 -1.71
N LEU A 175 20.86 -37.22 -0.99
CA LEU A 175 20.23 -36.92 0.29
C LEU A 175 18.72 -36.75 0.15
N TYR A 176 18.27 -35.99 -0.86
CA TYR A 176 16.85 -35.79 -1.11
C TYR A 176 16.12 -37.10 -1.42
N GLN A 177 16.73 -38.00 -2.22
CA GLN A 177 16.18 -39.32 -2.51
C GLN A 177 16.13 -40.25 -1.30
N GLN A 178 17.06 -40.12 -0.35
CA GLN A 178 17.07 -40.89 0.89
C GLN A 178 15.93 -40.45 1.82
N GLN A 179 15.71 -39.14 1.94
CA GLN A 179 14.62 -38.60 2.75
C GLN A 179 13.23 -38.90 2.16
N ALA A 180 13.09 -38.96 0.83
CA ALA A 180 11.83 -39.32 0.18
C ALA A 180 11.46 -40.83 0.29
N ARG A 181 12.38 -41.67 0.77
CA ARG A 181 12.16 -43.12 0.96
C ARG A 181 11.85 -43.51 2.40
N ASN A 182 12.11 -42.62 3.35
CA ASN A 182 11.76 -42.77 4.77
C ASN A 182 10.42 -42.09 5.05
#